data_AF-A0A105UXU6-F1
#
_entry.id   AF-A0A105UXU6-F1
#
_cell.length_a   1.000
_cell.length_b   1.000
_cell.length_c   1.000
_cell.angle_alpha   90.00
_cell.angle_beta   90.00
_cell.angle_gamma   90.00
#
_symmetry.space_group_name_H-M   'P 1'
#
loop_
_entity.id
_entity.type
_entity.pdbx_description
1 polymer ?
#
loop_
_entity_poly.entity_id
_entity_poly.type
_entity_poly.pdbx_seq_one_letter_code
_entity_poly.pdbx_strand_id
1 'polypeptide(L)'
;MLPITQSRWNPGTPLVGGLDEDGAGIESTRLWRVLRRFFVLVADAIQDERPATAEKLRRAGPHWMRHTHASHALARGAELLMVRDNLRHASISTMSTYPHSDEVKRARQLDQAFGGDQFKR
;
A
#
# COMPACT_ATOMS: atom_id res chain seq x y z
N MET A 1 27.42 -10.43 5.30
CA MET A 1 26.82 -9.60 4.21
C MET A 1 26.30 -10.55 3.15
N LEU A 2 25.06 -10.39 2.66
CA LEU A 2 24.52 -11.28 1.62
C LEU A 2 25.26 -11.04 0.30
N PRO A 3 25.56 -12.10 -0.49
CA PRO A 3 26.16 -11.94 -1.81
C PRO A 3 25.25 -11.09 -2.71
N ILE A 4 25.81 -10.20 -3.52
CA ILE A 4 25.02 -9.45 -4.53
C ILE A 4 24.72 -10.27 -5.80
N THR A 5 25.35 -11.44 -5.94
CA THR A 5 25.11 -12.37 -7.05
C THR A 5 24.01 -13.36 -6.66
N GLN A 6 22.88 -13.33 -7.38
CA GLN A 6 21.69 -14.14 -7.07
C GLN A 6 21.99 -15.66 -7.04
N SER A 7 22.91 -16.14 -7.88
CA SER A 7 23.33 -17.56 -7.90
C SER A 7 24.03 -18.02 -6.61
N ARG A 8 24.47 -17.09 -5.76
CA ARG A 8 25.11 -17.37 -4.47
C ARG A 8 24.15 -17.20 -3.30
N TRP A 9 22.87 -16.90 -3.55
CA TRP A 9 21.87 -16.78 -2.48
C TRP A 9 21.50 -18.16 -1.97
N ASN A 10 21.50 -18.33 -0.66
CA ASN A 10 20.90 -19.48 0.00
C ASN A 10 19.39 -19.21 0.16
N PRO A 11 18.50 -19.98 -0.48
CA PRO A 11 17.05 -19.78 -0.35
C PRO A 11 16.52 -19.93 1.08
N GLY A 12 17.25 -20.65 1.94
CA GLY A 12 16.90 -20.81 3.36
C GLY A 12 17.28 -19.61 4.23
N THR A 13 18.01 -18.62 3.71
CA THR A 13 18.37 -17.43 4.49
C THR A 13 17.18 -16.48 4.59
N PRO A 14 16.76 -16.11 5.81
CA PRO A 14 15.66 -15.17 5.99
C PRO A 14 16.04 -13.79 5.45
N LEU A 15 15.12 -13.15 4.72
CA LEU A 15 15.31 -11.80 4.20
C LEU A 15 15.35 -10.75 5.31
N VAL A 16 14.61 -10.99 6.39
CA VAL A 16 14.60 -10.15 7.58
C VAL A 16 14.97 -11.03 8.76
N GLY A 17 16.19 -10.85 9.27
CA GLY A 17 16.68 -11.57 10.43
C GLY A 17 16.02 -11.12 11.73
N GLY A 18 15.92 -12.03 12.68
CA GLY A 18 15.76 -11.71 14.10
C GLY A 18 16.99 -10.99 14.64
N LEU A 19 16.86 -10.42 15.85
CA LEU A 19 18.02 -9.87 16.56
C LEU A 19 18.65 -10.90 17.53
N ASP A 20 18.08 -12.10 17.58
CA ASP A 20 18.58 -13.20 18.40
C ASP A 20 19.75 -13.88 17.67
N GLU A 21 20.62 -14.55 18.44
CA GLU A 21 21.92 -15.03 17.96
C GLU A 21 21.83 -16.18 16.93
N ASP A 22 20.67 -16.80 16.77
CA ASP A 22 20.48 -18.03 16.00
C ASP A 22 20.33 -17.82 14.48
N GLY A 23 20.36 -16.56 14.00
CA GLY A 23 20.20 -16.25 12.56
C GLY A 23 18.80 -16.59 12.00
N ALA A 24 17.83 -16.84 12.89
CA ALA A 24 16.44 -17.10 12.54
C ALA A 24 15.77 -15.86 11.91
N GLY A 25 14.70 -16.09 11.14
CA GLY A 25 13.89 -15.01 10.59
C GLY A 25 13.10 -14.27 11.68
N ILE A 26 12.72 -13.02 11.42
CA ILE A 26 11.81 -12.31 12.32
C ILE A 26 10.44 -12.97 12.36
N GLU A 27 9.92 -13.20 13.56
CA GLU A 27 8.54 -13.65 13.73
C GLU A 27 7.52 -12.59 13.28
N SER A 28 6.43 -13.03 12.65
CA SER A 28 5.36 -12.13 12.16
C SER A 28 4.79 -11.25 13.28
N THR A 29 4.64 -11.81 14.48
CA THR A 29 4.17 -11.09 15.67
C THR A 29 5.17 -10.03 16.13
N ARG A 30 6.47 -10.31 16.03
CA ARG A 30 7.54 -9.36 16.37
C ARG A 30 7.59 -8.22 15.37
N LEU A 31 7.49 -8.51 14.07
CA LEU A 31 7.39 -7.48 13.03
C LEU A 31 6.17 -6.59 13.24
N TRP A 32 5.00 -7.18 13.54
CA TRP A 32 3.79 -6.42 13.86
C TRP A 32 3.99 -5.50 15.07
N ARG A 33 4.62 -5.99 16.16
CA ARG A 33 4.92 -5.19 17.36
C ARG A 33 5.85 -4.01 17.05
N VAL A 34 6.89 -4.23 16.25
CA VAL A 34 7.82 -3.18 15.82
C VAL A 34 7.08 -2.09 15.04
N LEU A 35 6.28 -2.48 14.05
CA LEU A 35 5.48 -1.54 13.26
C LEU A 35 4.47 -0.78 14.12
N ARG A 36 3.79 -1.49 15.03
CA ARG A 36 2.84 -0.87 15.96
C ARG A 36 3.52 0.17 16.84
N ARG A 37 4.69 -0.16 17.40
CA ARG A 37 5.49 0.77 18.22
C ARG A 37 5.91 1.99 17.41
N PHE A 38 6.38 1.80 16.17
CA PHE A 38 6.72 2.91 15.28
C PHE A 38 5.55 3.88 15.10
N PHE A 39 4.35 3.39 14.81
CA PHE A 39 3.19 4.26 14.63
C PHE A 39 2.79 5.02 15.88
N VAL A 40 2.89 4.39 17.06
CA VAL A 40 2.63 5.06 18.35
C VAL A 40 3.64 6.18 18.58
N LEU A 41 4.93 5.92 18.36
CA LEU A 41 5.97 6.94 18.52
C LEU A 41 5.76 8.15 17.59
N VAL A 42 5.39 7.90 16.34
CA VAL A 42 5.07 9.00 15.41
C VAL A 42 3.81 9.73 15.85
N ALA A 43 2.78 9.03 16.33
CA ALA A 43 1.56 9.66 16.84
C ALA A 43 1.83 10.58 18.02
N ASP A 44 2.69 10.15 18.95
CA ASP A 44 3.10 10.97 20.10
C ASP A 44 3.89 12.21 19.65
N ALA A 45 4.80 12.03 18.69
CA ALA A 45 5.64 13.12 18.17
C ALA A 45 4.85 14.23 17.45
N ILE A 46 3.69 13.91 16.85
CA ILE A 46 2.89 14.89 16.08
C ILE A 46 1.60 15.32 16.78
N GLN A 47 1.36 14.86 18.00
CA GLN A 47 0.07 15.02 18.69
C GLN A 47 -0.35 16.49 18.80
N ASP A 48 0.60 17.36 19.18
CA ASP A 48 0.31 18.78 19.44
C ASP A 48 0.02 19.57 18.16
N GLU A 49 0.68 19.22 17.06
CA GLU A 49 0.50 19.89 15.77
C GLU A 49 -0.67 19.31 14.96
N ARG A 50 -0.90 17.99 15.05
CA ARG A 50 -1.78 17.24 14.15
C ARG A 50 -2.59 16.15 14.89
N PRO A 51 -3.43 16.51 15.87
CA PRO A 51 -4.09 15.54 16.75
C PRO A 51 -4.98 14.54 16.00
N ALA A 52 -5.69 14.98 14.96
CA ALA A 52 -6.50 14.09 14.13
C ALA A 52 -5.67 13.07 13.31
N THR A 53 -4.43 13.42 12.97
CA THR A 53 -3.52 12.49 12.27
C THR A 53 -2.90 11.51 13.27
N ALA A 54 -2.51 12.01 14.45
CA ALA A 54 -2.00 11.18 15.54
C ALA A 54 -3.00 10.08 15.92
N GLU A 55 -4.28 10.40 16.09
CA GLU A 55 -5.31 9.39 16.42
C GLU A 55 -5.44 8.31 15.34
N LYS A 56 -5.31 8.66 14.05
CA LYS A 56 -5.29 7.68 12.96
C LYS A 56 -4.06 6.77 13.05
N LEU A 57 -2.88 7.33 13.34
CA LEU A 57 -1.64 6.57 13.50
C LEU A 57 -1.69 5.64 14.70
N ARG A 58 -2.35 6.03 15.81
CA ARG A 58 -2.59 5.14 16.96
C ARG A 58 -3.39 3.90 16.59
N ARG A 59 -4.13 3.91 15.49
CA ARG A 59 -4.90 2.75 14.99
C ARG A 59 -4.17 1.98 13.88
N ALA A 60 -3.05 2.51 13.37
CA ALA A 60 -2.32 1.92 12.26
C ALA A 60 -1.62 0.61 12.63
N GLY A 61 -1.43 -0.22 11.60
CA GLY A 61 -0.77 -1.52 11.64
C GLY A 61 -0.53 -2.06 10.22
N PRO A 62 -0.04 -3.30 10.07
CA PRO A 62 0.30 -3.84 8.75
C PRO A 62 -0.84 -3.83 7.73
N HIS A 63 -2.06 -4.15 8.18
CA HIS A 63 -3.23 -4.13 7.32
C HIS A 63 -3.60 -2.71 6.86
N TRP A 64 -3.50 -1.71 7.76
CA TRP A 64 -3.69 -0.31 7.41
C TRP A 64 -2.69 0.15 6.34
N MET A 65 -1.40 -0.22 6.45
CA MET A 65 -0.40 0.11 5.43
C MET A 65 -0.73 -0.50 4.07
N ARG A 66 -1.23 -1.73 4.03
CA ARG A 66 -1.66 -2.41 2.80
C ARG A 66 -2.79 -1.63 2.11
N HIS A 67 -3.79 -1.18 2.88
CA HIS A 67 -4.87 -0.35 2.35
C HIS A 67 -4.37 1.01 1.86
N THR A 68 -3.52 1.68 2.65
CA THR A 68 -2.92 2.96 2.28
C THR A 68 -2.14 2.83 0.96
N HIS A 69 -1.37 1.76 0.77
CA HIS A 69 -0.68 1.48 -0.50
C HIS A 69 -1.66 1.34 -1.67
N ALA A 70 -2.73 0.57 -1.50
CA ALA A 70 -3.75 0.35 -2.53
C ALA A 70 -4.47 1.66 -2.92
N SER A 71 -4.94 2.41 -1.92
CA SER A 71 -5.59 3.71 -2.13
C SER A 71 -4.65 4.69 -2.83
N HIS A 72 -3.37 4.75 -2.45
CA HIS A 72 -2.39 5.60 -3.12
C HIS A 72 -2.10 5.17 -4.57
N ALA A 73 -2.05 3.87 -4.85
CA ALA A 73 -1.83 3.36 -6.21
C ALA A 73 -3.01 3.74 -7.13
N LEU A 74 -4.24 3.55 -6.67
CA LEU A 74 -5.46 3.92 -7.39
C LEU A 74 -5.56 5.43 -7.62
N ALA A 75 -5.27 6.24 -6.59
CA ALA A 75 -5.26 7.70 -6.70
C ALA A 75 -4.21 8.19 -7.71
N ARG A 76 -3.13 7.44 -7.93
CA ARG A 76 -2.12 7.70 -8.96
C ARG A 76 -2.42 7.04 -10.31
N GLY A 77 -3.60 6.46 -10.46
CA GLY A 77 -4.10 5.97 -11.73
C GLY A 77 -3.64 4.57 -12.12
N ALA A 78 -3.09 3.79 -11.18
CA ALA A 78 -2.88 2.36 -11.39
C ALA A 78 -4.22 1.67 -11.66
N GLU A 79 -4.21 0.66 -12.52
CA GLU A 79 -5.41 -0.10 -12.85
C GLU A 79 -5.87 -0.94 -11.66
N LEU A 80 -7.19 -1.01 -11.45
CA LEU A 80 -7.77 -1.76 -10.35
C LEU A 80 -7.37 -3.25 -10.36
N LEU A 81 -7.34 -3.88 -11.53
CA LEU A 81 -6.94 -5.27 -11.67
C LEU A 81 -5.47 -5.47 -11.24
N MET A 82 -4.57 -4.58 -11.65
CA MET A 82 -3.17 -4.60 -11.23
C MET A 82 -3.01 -4.42 -9.72
N VAL A 83 -3.74 -3.47 -9.10
CA VAL A 83 -3.70 -3.25 -7.64
C VAL A 83 -4.23 -4.48 -6.91
N ARG A 84 -5.34 -5.07 -7.37
CA ARG A 84 -5.90 -6.31 -6.80
C ARG A 84 -4.89 -7.46 -6.85
N ASP A 85 -4.23 -7.64 -7.98
CA ASP A 85 -3.29 -8.75 -8.18
C ASP A 85 -2.02 -8.55 -7.35
N ASN A 86 -1.54 -7.32 -7.19
CA ASN A 86 -0.47 -6.96 -6.24
C ASN A 86 -0.85 -7.27 -4.78
N LEU A 87 -2.14 -7.30 -4.46
CA LEU A 87 -2.67 -7.63 -3.14
C LEU A 87 -3.07 -9.11 -2.98
N ARG A 88 -2.75 -10.01 -3.93
CA ARG A 88 -2.73 -11.48 -3.82
C ARG A 88 -3.67 -12.10 -2.75
N HIS A 89 -4.97 -11.76 -2.73
CA HIS A 89 -6.05 -12.38 -1.92
C HIS A 89 -6.35 -11.92 -0.46
N ALA A 90 -5.89 -10.78 0.05
CA ALA A 90 -6.35 -10.28 1.37
C ALA A 90 -7.47 -9.24 1.25
N SER A 91 -8.72 -9.71 1.30
CA SER A 91 -9.96 -8.92 1.47
C SER A 91 -10.01 -7.58 0.73
N ILE A 92 -10.46 -7.61 -0.53
CA ILE A 92 -11.24 -6.50 -1.07
C ILE A 92 -12.72 -6.76 -0.72
N SER A 93 -13.02 -7.06 0.55
CA SER A 93 -14.41 -7.16 1.02
C SER A 93 -14.96 -5.74 1.20
N THR A 94 -15.27 -5.07 0.07
CA THR A 94 -16.22 -3.94 -0.13
C THR A 94 -15.99 -3.09 -1.41
N MET A 95 -15.09 -3.41 -2.36
CA MET A 95 -14.98 -2.61 -3.62
C MET A 95 -16.04 -2.96 -4.68
N SER A 96 -17.29 -3.20 -4.29
CA SER A 96 -18.40 -3.03 -5.24
C SER A 96 -18.79 -1.55 -5.42
N THR A 97 -18.13 -0.62 -4.72
CA THR A 97 -18.42 0.82 -4.82
C THR A 97 -17.12 1.64 -4.81
N TYR A 98 -16.40 1.63 -5.93
CA TYR A 98 -15.41 2.66 -6.26
C TYR A 98 -15.62 3.17 -7.69
N PRO A 99 -16.73 3.85 -8.01
CA PRO A 99 -16.77 4.68 -9.20
C PRO A 99 -16.32 6.07 -8.79
N HIS A 100 -15.09 6.52 -9.06
CA HIS A 100 -14.79 7.97 -9.12
C HIS A 100 -13.47 8.33 -9.80
N SER A 101 -12.51 7.40 -9.95
CA SER A 101 -11.32 7.64 -10.80
C SER A 101 -11.56 7.28 -12.27
N ASP A 102 -12.35 6.22 -12.50
CA ASP A 102 -12.62 5.73 -13.85
C ASP A 102 -13.65 6.58 -14.58
N GLU A 103 -14.53 7.27 -13.87
CA GLU A 103 -15.56 8.12 -14.49
C GLU A 103 -14.95 9.41 -15.04
N VAL A 104 -14.00 10.03 -14.33
CA VAL A 104 -13.28 11.23 -14.82
C VAL A 104 -12.34 10.87 -15.98
N LYS A 105 -11.65 9.72 -15.91
CA LYS A 105 -10.81 9.23 -17.01
C LYS A 105 -11.66 8.83 -18.23
N ARG A 106 -12.77 8.11 -18.03
CA ARG A 106 -13.70 7.77 -19.12
C ARG A 106 -14.36 9.00 -19.70
N ALA A 107 -14.81 9.95 -18.89
CA ALA A 107 -15.40 11.21 -19.37
C ALA A 107 -14.39 11.98 -20.22
N ARG A 108 -13.12 12.10 -19.80
CA ARG A 108 -12.08 12.74 -20.61
C ARG A 108 -11.75 11.97 -21.90
N GLN A 109 -11.74 10.63 -21.86
CA GLN A 109 -11.49 9.82 -23.05
C GLN A 109 -12.67 9.84 -24.03
N LEU A 110 -13.91 9.88 -23.54
CA LEU A 110 -15.12 10.04 -24.34
C LEU A 110 -15.19 11.45 -24.94
N ASP A 111 -14.90 12.50 -24.17
CA ASP A 111 -14.80 13.87 -24.69
C ASP A 111 -13.72 13.98 -25.78
N GLN A 112 -12.59 13.28 -25.62
CA GLN A 112 -11.54 13.26 -26.65
C GLN A 112 -11.92 12.43 -27.88
N ALA A 113 -12.67 11.35 -27.71
CA ALA A 113 -13.10 10.47 -28.81
C ALA A 113 -14.30 11.04 -29.59
N PHE A 114 -15.17 11.81 -28.95
CA PHE A 114 -16.42 12.31 -29.52
C PHE A 114 -16.51 13.85 -29.63
N GLY A 115 -15.62 14.62 -28.98
CA GLY A 115 -15.60 16.08 -29.05
C GLY A 115 -14.92 16.67 -30.30
N GLY A 116 -14.42 15.81 -31.20
CA GLY A 116 -13.68 16.20 -32.39
C GLY A 116 -14.45 16.11 -33.71
N ASP A 117 -15.68 15.58 -33.73
CA ASP A 117 -16.37 15.33 -35.00
C ASP A 117 -17.82 15.85 -35.02
N GLN A 118 -18.06 16.75 -35.98
CA GLN A 118 -19.35 17.12 -36.59
C GLN A 118 -20.31 18.05 -35.81
N PHE A 119 -20.06 19.36 -35.89
CA PHE A 119 -21.14 20.35 -36.09
C PHE A 119 -20.67 21.51 -36.98
N LYS A 120 -20.45 21.26 -38.28
CA LYS A 120 -20.54 22.30 -39.32
C LYS A 120 -21.02 21.73 -40.65
N ARG A 121 -22.31 22.02 -40.91
CA ARG A 121 -23.01 22.19 -42.20
C ARG A 121 -23.11 21.00 -43.15
#